data_AF-A0AAP0YR66-F1
#
_entry.id   AF-A0AAP0YR66-F1
#
_cell.length_a   1.000
_cell.length_b   1.000
_cell.length_c   1.000
_cell.angle_alpha   90.00
_cell.angle_beta   90.00
_cell.angle_gamma   90.00
#
_symmetry.space_group_name_H-M   'P 1'
#
loop_
_entity.id
_entity.type
_entity.pdbx_description
1 polymer ?
#
loop_
_entity_poly.entity_id
_entity_poly.type
_entity_poly.pdbx_seq_one_letter_code
_entity_poly.pdbx_strand_id
1 'polypeptide(L)'
;MFRKLAAECFGTFWLVFGGCGSAVLAAAFPELGIGFAGVALAFGLTVLTMAFAVGHISGGHFNPAVTLGLWAGGRFPAKDVIGYIVAQVVGGIIAAAVLYVIASGKAGFDAAASGFASNGFGEHSPGGYSMLSAIVIEIVLTCGFLLVIHGATDKNAPAGFAPIAIGLALTLIHLISIPVTNTSVNPARSTAVAIFQGGWALQQLWLFWVMPIIGGILGGVLYRTLLEKRD
;
A
#
# COMPACT_ATOMS: atom_id res chain seq x y z
N MET A 1 20.40 -10.08 -6.52
CA MET A 1 19.03 -10.40 -6.08
C MET A 1 18.82 -10.12 -4.60
N PHE A 2 19.56 -10.77 -3.70
CA PHE A 2 19.41 -10.61 -2.24
C PHE A 2 19.25 -9.15 -1.75
N ARG A 3 20.13 -8.23 -2.16
CA ARG A 3 20.05 -6.80 -1.77
C ARG A 3 18.74 -6.12 -2.21
N LYS A 4 18.19 -6.51 -3.37
CA LYS A 4 16.91 -5.98 -3.85
C LYS A 4 15.75 -6.48 -2.99
N LEU A 5 15.75 -7.76 -2.64
CA LEU A 5 14.75 -8.36 -1.76
C LEU A 5 14.80 -7.76 -0.35
N ALA A 6 16.00 -7.50 0.18
CA ALA A 6 16.16 -6.81 1.45
C ALA A 6 15.60 -5.38 1.40
N ALA A 7 15.87 -4.63 0.32
CA ALA A 7 15.32 -3.29 0.12
C ALA A 7 13.77 -3.30 0.06
N GLU A 8 13.18 -4.26 -0.65
CA GLU A 8 11.72 -4.43 -0.69
C GLU A 8 11.13 -4.80 0.67
N CYS A 9 11.77 -5.72 1.39
CA CYS A 9 11.37 -6.11 2.74
C CYS A 9 11.38 -4.91 3.70
N PHE A 10 12.47 -4.14 3.73
CA PHE A 10 12.55 -2.96 4.59
C PHE A 10 11.60 -1.84 4.16
N GLY A 11 11.39 -1.65 2.86
CA GLY A 11 10.46 -0.63 2.38
C GLY A 11 9.00 -0.95 2.70
N THR A 12 8.57 -2.20 2.53
CA THR A 12 7.22 -2.61 2.95
C THR A 12 7.07 -2.64 4.47
N PHE A 13 8.13 -3.02 5.21
CA PHE A 13 8.16 -2.85 6.67
C PHE A 13 7.89 -1.39 7.04
N TRP A 14 8.62 -0.44 6.43
CA TRP A 14 8.47 0.98 6.73
C TRP A 14 7.08 1.51 6.38
N LEU A 15 6.52 1.06 5.25
CA LEU A 15 5.16 1.40 4.82
C LEU A 15 4.12 0.94 5.84
N VAL A 16 4.17 -0.33 6.25
CA VAL A 16 3.20 -0.87 7.21
C VAL A 16 3.42 -0.25 8.59
N PHE A 17 4.65 -0.14 9.06
CA PHE A 17 4.97 0.42 10.37
C PHE A 17 4.58 1.89 10.47
N GLY A 18 4.96 2.72 9.51
CA GLY A 18 4.65 4.15 9.52
C GLY A 18 3.17 4.44 9.25
N GLY A 19 2.61 3.85 8.19
CA GLY A 19 1.22 4.07 7.80
C GLY A 19 0.23 3.50 8.83
N CYS A 20 0.28 2.19 9.07
CA CYS A 20 -0.63 1.54 10.02
C CYS A 20 -0.32 1.95 11.46
N GLY A 21 0.95 2.19 11.81
CA GLY A 21 1.31 2.68 13.13
C GLY A 21 0.74 4.07 13.42
N SER A 22 0.79 5.00 12.45
CA SER A 22 0.15 6.31 12.62
C SER A 22 -1.36 6.18 12.85
N ALA A 23 -2.02 5.23 12.17
CA ALA A 23 -3.44 4.96 12.31
C ALA A 23 -3.80 4.39 13.69
N VAL A 24 -3.08 3.35 14.13
CA VAL A 24 -3.34 2.67 15.40
C VAL A 24 -2.97 3.53 16.60
N LEU A 25 -1.88 4.29 16.50
CA LEU A 25 -1.27 4.95 17.67
C LEU A 25 -1.68 6.42 17.83
N ALA A 26 -1.99 7.13 16.73
CA ALA A 26 -2.13 8.58 16.75
C ALA A 26 -3.40 9.12 16.08
N ALA A 27 -4.11 8.36 15.25
CA ALA A 27 -5.25 8.89 14.49
C ALA A 27 -6.36 9.46 15.37
N ALA A 28 -6.69 8.77 16.46
CA ALA A 28 -7.77 9.12 17.38
C ALA A 28 -7.26 9.50 18.78
N PHE A 29 -6.05 10.07 18.87
CA PHE A 29 -5.55 10.55 20.16
C PHE A 29 -6.45 11.69 20.68
N PRO A 30 -6.82 11.74 21.98
CA PRO A 30 -7.72 12.77 22.51
C PRO A 30 -7.20 14.19 22.23
N GLU A 31 -8.05 15.03 21.64
CA GLU A 31 -7.80 16.44 21.24
C GLU A 31 -6.69 16.68 20.20
N LEU A 32 -5.68 15.81 20.11
CA LEU A 32 -4.47 15.99 19.29
C LEU A 32 -4.30 14.93 18.20
N GLY A 33 -5.34 14.13 17.96
CA GLY A 33 -5.31 13.06 16.98
C GLY A 33 -5.03 13.57 15.57
N ILE A 34 -4.23 12.82 14.82
CA ILE A 34 -3.82 13.22 13.46
C ILE A 34 -4.94 13.03 12.41
N GLY A 35 -6.01 12.31 12.78
CA GLY A 35 -7.14 11.99 11.91
C GLY A 35 -6.75 11.27 10.61
N PHE A 36 -7.69 11.20 9.66
CA PHE A 36 -7.43 10.54 8.36
C PHE A 36 -6.40 11.29 7.51
N ALA A 37 -6.35 12.63 7.60
CA ALA A 37 -5.39 13.42 6.83
C ALA A 37 -3.93 13.12 7.25
N GLY A 38 -3.68 13.01 8.56
CA GLY A 38 -2.35 12.65 9.05
C GLY A 38 -1.96 11.22 8.70
N VAL A 39 -2.90 10.27 8.77
CA VAL A 39 -2.67 8.88 8.33
C VAL A 39 -2.33 8.83 6.84
N ALA A 40 -3.09 9.54 6.01
CA ALA A 40 -2.83 9.63 4.58
C ALA A 40 -1.43 10.17 4.28
N LEU A 41 -1.04 11.25 4.96
CA LEU A 41 0.30 11.81 4.85
C LEU A 41 1.38 10.80 5.28
N ALA A 42 1.19 10.11 6.40
CA ALA A 42 2.14 9.11 6.89
C ALA A 42 2.37 8.00 5.85
N PHE A 43 1.31 7.43 5.26
CA PHE A 43 1.43 6.42 4.20
C PHE A 43 2.23 6.95 3.00
N GLY A 44 1.90 8.14 2.49
CA GLY A 44 2.65 8.70 1.36
C GLY A 44 4.11 9.01 1.68
N LEU A 45 4.40 9.51 2.89
CA LEU A 45 5.77 9.78 3.32
C LEU A 45 6.60 8.50 3.46
N THR A 46 6.02 7.38 3.91
CA THR A 46 6.77 6.11 3.98
C THR A 46 7.26 5.67 2.60
N VAL A 47 6.40 5.78 1.57
CA VAL A 47 6.78 5.45 0.18
C VAL A 47 7.77 6.47 -0.37
N LEU A 48 7.52 7.77 -0.18
CA LEU A 48 8.42 8.84 -0.64
C LEU A 48 9.84 8.63 -0.10
N THR A 49 9.96 8.46 1.21
CA THR A 49 11.25 8.35 1.90
C THR A 49 11.99 7.07 1.52
N MET A 50 11.31 5.92 1.49
CA MET A 50 11.95 4.66 1.09
C MET A 50 12.23 4.56 -0.40
N ALA A 51 11.43 5.20 -1.25
CA ALA A 51 11.72 5.28 -2.68
C ALA A 51 13.00 6.11 -2.94
N PHE A 52 13.23 7.20 -2.20
CA PHE A 52 14.53 7.87 -2.23
C PHE A 52 15.65 7.02 -1.65
N ALA A 53 15.44 6.37 -0.51
CA ALA A 53 16.49 5.67 0.22
C ALA A 53 16.97 4.38 -0.46
N VAL A 54 16.06 3.59 -1.03
CA VAL A 54 16.39 2.27 -1.60
C VAL A 54 15.77 2.01 -2.97
N GLY A 55 15.04 2.96 -3.55
CA GLY A 55 14.48 2.83 -4.90
C GLY A 55 15.55 2.60 -5.97
N HIS A 56 16.73 3.19 -5.81
CA HIS A 56 17.88 2.94 -6.69
C HIS A 56 18.48 1.52 -6.54
N ILE A 57 18.08 0.74 -5.53
CA ILE A 57 18.52 -0.65 -5.33
C ILE A 57 17.53 -1.63 -5.99
N SER A 58 16.25 -1.55 -5.62
CA SER A 58 15.22 -2.53 -6.02
C SER A 58 14.22 -2.02 -7.07
N GLY A 59 14.15 -0.71 -7.29
CA GLY A 59 13.01 -0.06 -7.95
C GLY A 59 11.96 0.47 -6.97
N GLY A 60 12.02 0.06 -5.70
CA GLY A 60 11.20 0.59 -4.61
C GLY A 60 9.70 0.37 -4.80
N HIS A 61 9.28 -0.88 -5.02
CA HIS A 61 7.87 -1.17 -5.29
C HIS A 61 7.04 -1.16 -3.99
N PHE A 62 7.56 -1.86 -2.97
CA PHE A 62 7.00 -1.99 -1.63
C PHE A 62 5.55 -2.52 -1.59
N ASN A 63 5.06 -3.07 -2.71
CA ASN A 63 3.66 -3.39 -2.97
C ASN A 63 3.54 -4.47 -4.07
N PRO A 64 2.83 -5.59 -3.79
CA PRO A 64 2.57 -6.63 -4.79
C PRO A 64 1.83 -6.13 -6.05
N ALA A 65 0.84 -5.25 -5.89
CA ALA A 65 0.08 -4.68 -7.00
C ALA A 65 0.95 -3.79 -7.90
N VAL A 66 1.91 -3.06 -7.31
CA VAL A 66 2.90 -2.28 -8.08
C VAL A 66 3.83 -3.21 -8.85
N THR A 67 4.33 -4.28 -8.21
CA THR A 67 5.22 -5.25 -8.86
C THR A 67 4.56 -5.92 -10.06
N LEU A 68 3.31 -6.36 -9.91
CA LEU A 68 2.54 -6.97 -10.98
C LEU A 68 2.10 -5.95 -12.06
N GLY A 69 1.78 -4.72 -11.66
CA GLY A 69 1.44 -3.66 -12.60
C GLY A 69 2.62 -3.23 -13.47
N LEU A 70 3.82 -3.08 -12.88
CA LEU A 70 5.06 -2.82 -13.61
C LEU A 70 5.45 -3.99 -14.52
N TRP A 71 5.22 -5.23 -14.10
CA TRP A 71 5.38 -6.40 -14.96
C TRP A 71 4.44 -6.35 -16.17
N ALA A 72 3.15 -6.07 -15.96
CA ALA A 72 2.17 -5.95 -17.04
C ALA A 72 2.48 -4.80 -18.01
N GLY A 73 2.96 -3.67 -17.47
CA GLY A 73 3.47 -2.53 -18.24
C GLY A 73 4.83 -2.77 -18.91
N GLY A 74 5.44 -3.95 -18.76
CA GLY A 74 6.69 -4.30 -19.42
C GLY A 74 7.94 -3.69 -18.79
N ARG A 75 7.83 -3.12 -17.57
CA ARG A 75 8.90 -2.43 -16.84
C ARG A 75 9.60 -3.32 -15.80
N PHE A 76 9.11 -4.54 -15.54
CA PHE A 76 9.69 -5.44 -14.55
C PHE A 76 9.73 -6.92 -15.01
N PRO A 77 10.85 -7.64 -14.81
CA PRO A 77 11.00 -9.02 -15.30
C PRO A 77 10.16 -10.02 -14.50
N ALA A 78 9.41 -10.88 -15.21
CA ALA A 78 8.52 -11.87 -14.62
C ALA A 78 9.20 -12.79 -13.58
N LYS A 79 10.45 -13.19 -13.84
CA LYS A 79 11.22 -14.09 -12.97
C LYS A 79 11.50 -13.53 -11.57
N ASP A 80 11.43 -12.21 -11.39
CA ASP A 80 11.75 -11.56 -10.12
C ASP A 80 10.48 -11.25 -9.28
N VAL A 81 9.29 -11.36 -9.89
CA VAL A 81 8.00 -10.96 -9.30
C VAL A 81 7.71 -11.67 -7.98
N ILE A 82 7.80 -13.00 -7.96
CA ILE A 82 7.46 -13.79 -6.76
C ILE A 82 8.40 -13.46 -5.60
N GLY A 83 9.70 -13.29 -5.89
CA GLY A 83 10.68 -12.91 -4.86
C GLY A 83 10.33 -11.58 -4.20
N TYR A 84 9.91 -10.59 -4.99
CA TYR A 84 9.48 -9.28 -4.49
C TYR A 84 8.22 -9.39 -3.62
N ILE A 85 7.19 -10.09 -4.11
CA ILE A 85 5.93 -10.26 -3.37
C ILE A 85 6.18 -10.93 -2.00
N VAL A 86 6.99 -11.99 -1.97
CA VAL A 86 7.34 -12.66 -0.71
C VAL A 86 8.09 -11.72 0.23
N ALA A 87 9.09 -10.99 -0.26
CA ALA A 87 9.85 -10.04 0.55
C ALA A 87 8.96 -8.92 1.13
N GLN A 88 8.05 -8.39 0.32
CA GLN A 88 7.11 -7.35 0.73
C GLN A 88 6.15 -7.86 1.82
N VAL A 89 5.55 -9.04 1.63
CA VAL A 89 4.66 -9.66 2.62
C VAL A 89 5.39 -9.93 3.93
N VAL A 90 6.60 -10.50 3.88
CA VAL A 90 7.42 -10.75 5.07
C VAL A 90 7.73 -9.44 5.80
N GLY A 91 8.18 -8.41 5.08
CA GLY A 91 8.45 -7.09 5.66
C GLY A 91 7.22 -6.48 6.34
N GLY A 92 6.07 -6.57 5.68
CA GLY A 92 4.80 -6.11 6.25
C GLY A 92 4.41 -6.85 7.53
N ILE A 93 4.49 -8.19 7.55
CA ILE A 93 4.16 -9.00 8.73
C ILE A 93 5.08 -8.66 9.90
N ILE A 94 6.38 -8.50 9.67
CA ILE A 94 7.33 -8.10 10.71
C ILE A 94 6.96 -6.73 11.27
N ALA A 95 6.60 -5.76 10.42
CA ALA A 95 6.17 -4.44 10.87
C ALA A 95 4.88 -4.49 11.70
N ALA A 96 3.88 -5.26 11.27
CA ALA A 96 2.65 -5.44 12.01
C ALA A 96 2.89 -6.14 13.36
N ALA A 97 3.82 -7.09 13.44
CA ALA A 97 4.22 -7.73 14.69
C ALA A 97 4.87 -6.74 15.66
N VAL A 98 5.81 -5.91 15.18
CA VAL A 98 6.44 -4.86 15.99
C VAL A 98 5.39 -3.84 16.46
N LEU A 99 4.50 -3.42 15.57
CA LEU A 99 3.40 -2.51 15.91
C LEU A 99 2.47 -3.13 16.96
N TYR A 100 2.14 -4.41 16.84
CA TYR A 100 1.27 -5.12 17.78
C TYR A 100 1.89 -5.14 19.19
N VAL A 101 3.20 -5.43 19.30
CA VAL A 101 3.92 -5.38 20.58
C VAL A 101 3.86 -3.98 21.19
N ILE A 102 4.07 -2.92 20.40
CA ILE A 102 4.01 -1.53 20.87
C ILE A 102 2.60 -1.17 21.33
N ALA A 103 1.57 -1.45 20.51
CA ALA A 103 0.19 -1.12 20.81
C ALA A 103 -0.33 -1.87 22.06
N SER A 104 0.11 -3.12 22.24
CA SER A 104 -0.20 -3.94 23.42
C SER A 104 0.39 -3.40 24.72
N GLY A 105 1.35 -2.48 24.65
CA GLY A 105 1.85 -1.76 25.82
C GLY A 105 0.85 -0.76 26.42
N LYS A 106 -0.24 -0.42 25.70
CA LYS A 106 -1.33 0.43 26.19
C LYS A 106 -2.44 -0.43 26.79
N ALA A 107 -2.76 -0.17 28.07
CA ALA A 107 -3.90 -0.81 28.72
C ALA A 107 -5.20 -0.62 27.93
N GLY A 108 -5.95 -1.72 27.73
CA GLY A 108 -7.21 -1.73 26.98
C GLY A 108 -7.07 -1.83 25.46
N PHE A 109 -5.87 -1.99 24.92
CA PHE A 109 -5.70 -2.28 23.49
C PHE A 109 -6.25 -3.66 23.13
N ASP A 110 -7.07 -3.70 22.07
CA ASP A 110 -7.59 -4.92 21.45
C ASP A 110 -7.53 -4.80 19.93
N ALA A 111 -6.71 -5.64 19.29
CA ALA A 111 -6.50 -5.63 17.85
C ALA A 111 -7.74 -6.09 17.07
N ALA A 112 -8.50 -7.05 17.60
CA ALA A 112 -9.70 -7.57 16.94
C ALA A 112 -10.82 -6.53 16.99
N ALA A 113 -11.07 -5.96 18.18
CA ALA A 113 -12.14 -4.97 18.37
C ALA A 113 -11.86 -3.64 17.65
N SER A 114 -10.62 -3.16 17.67
CA SER A 114 -10.23 -1.92 16.97
C SER A 114 -10.06 -2.10 15.45
N GLY A 115 -10.03 -3.35 14.98
CA GLY A 115 -9.71 -3.71 13.60
C GLY A 115 -8.21 -3.61 13.25
N PHE A 116 -7.35 -3.08 14.12
CA PHE A 116 -5.90 -2.95 13.94
C PHE A 116 -5.50 -2.31 12.58
N ALA A 117 -6.23 -1.27 12.18
CA ALA A 117 -6.09 -0.60 10.88
C ALA A 117 -6.29 -1.53 9.65
N SER A 118 -6.99 -2.66 9.82
CA SER A 118 -7.33 -3.57 8.72
C SER A 118 -8.25 -2.92 7.69
N ASN A 119 -8.17 -3.45 6.47
CA ASN A 119 -9.02 -3.06 5.36
C ASN A 119 -10.30 -3.88 5.36
N GLY A 120 -11.44 -3.24 5.14
CA GLY A 120 -12.76 -3.88 5.17
C GLY A 120 -13.78 -3.23 4.25
N PHE A 121 -14.86 -3.94 3.97
CA PHE A 121 -16.00 -3.49 3.17
C PHE A 121 -17.32 -3.92 3.82
N GLY A 122 -18.43 -3.32 3.37
CA GLY A 122 -19.75 -3.58 3.96
C GLY A 122 -19.77 -3.13 5.41
N GLU A 123 -20.16 -4.02 6.32
CA GLU A 123 -20.19 -3.76 7.76
C GLU A 123 -18.82 -3.43 8.37
N HIS A 124 -17.73 -3.80 7.69
CA HIS A 124 -16.35 -3.52 8.14
C HIS A 124 -15.69 -2.35 7.38
N SER A 125 -16.45 -1.64 6.54
CA SER A 125 -16.04 -0.34 5.99
C SER A 125 -16.15 0.74 7.08
N PRO A 126 -15.17 1.66 7.25
CA PRO A 126 -15.29 2.74 8.24
C PRO A 126 -16.53 3.62 8.06
N GLY A 127 -16.96 3.84 6.82
CA GLY A 127 -18.16 4.59 6.46
C GLY A 127 -19.35 3.71 6.05
N GLY A 128 -19.31 2.40 6.28
CA GLY A 128 -20.39 1.48 5.92
C GLY A 128 -20.65 1.32 4.42
N TYR A 129 -19.64 1.55 3.57
CA TYR A 129 -19.78 1.45 2.12
C TYR A 129 -19.92 0.00 1.65
N SER A 130 -20.73 -0.20 0.60
CA SER A 130 -20.99 -1.52 0.02
C SER A 130 -19.73 -2.19 -0.56
N MET A 131 -19.78 -3.52 -0.72
CA MET A 131 -18.73 -4.28 -1.40
C MET A 131 -18.50 -3.78 -2.84
N LEU A 132 -19.55 -3.38 -3.56
CA LEU A 132 -19.41 -2.82 -4.91
C LEU A 132 -18.59 -1.52 -4.90
N SER A 133 -18.86 -0.64 -3.93
CA SER A 133 -18.08 0.59 -3.74
C SER A 133 -16.60 0.28 -3.46
N ALA A 134 -16.33 -0.72 -2.62
CA ALA A 134 -14.97 -1.19 -2.32
C ALA A 134 -14.26 -1.74 -3.58
N ILE A 135 -14.93 -2.55 -4.40
CA ILE A 135 -14.38 -3.07 -5.65
C ILE A 135 -13.99 -1.92 -6.58
N VAL A 136 -14.91 -0.98 -6.83
CA VAL A 136 -14.69 0.12 -7.78
C VAL A 136 -13.53 1.00 -7.32
N ILE A 137 -13.53 1.42 -6.05
CA ILE A 137 -12.52 2.36 -5.56
C ILE A 137 -11.12 1.74 -5.53
N GLU A 138 -10.99 0.48 -5.12
CA GLU A 138 -9.71 -0.23 -5.06
C GLU A 138 -9.12 -0.44 -6.46
N ILE A 139 -9.96 -0.79 -7.46
CA ILE A 139 -9.51 -0.92 -8.85
C ILE A 139 -9.08 0.44 -9.41
N VAL A 140 -9.92 1.47 -9.30
CA VAL A 140 -9.66 2.79 -9.91
C VAL A 140 -8.43 3.44 -9.31
N LEU A 141 -8.31 3.45 -7.98
CA LEU A 141 -7.17 4.09 -7.32
C LEU A 141 -5.87 3.32 -7.53
N THR A 142 -5.90 1.99 -7.58
CA THR A 142 -4.67 1.22 -7.90
C THR A 142 -4.29 1.39 -9.38
N CYS A 143 -5.26 1.48 -10.29
CA CYS A 143 -5.01 1.81 -11.70
C CYS A 143 -4.35 3.19 -11.84
N GLY A 144 -4.92 4.21 -11.21
CA GLY A 144 -4.34 5.55 -11.17
C GLY A 144 -2.94 5.57 -10.55
N PHE A 145 -2.72 4.79 -9.49
CA PHE A 145 -1.41 4.68 -8.86
C PHE A 145 -0.36 4.12 -9.83
N LEU A 146 -0.69 3.05 -10.56
CA LEU A 146 0.23 2.48 -11.54
C LEU A 146 0.43 3.38 -12.76
N LEU A 147 -0.58 4.15 -13.18
CA LEU A 147 -0.40 5.18 -14.21
C LEU A 147 0.61 6.25 -13.76
N VAL A 148 0.49 6.74 -12.51
CA VAL A 148 1.44 7.70 -11.94
C VAL A 148 2.84 7.11 -11.87
N ILE A 149 2.99 5.87 -11.40
CA ILE A 149 4.30 5.21 -11.29
C ILE A 149 4.95 5.08 -12.67
N HIS A 150 4.24 4.57 -13.68
CA HIS A 150 4.80 4.44 -15.03
C HIS A 150 5.16 5.79 -15.63
N GLY A 151 4.27 6.79 -15.48
CA GLY A 151 4.49 8.14 -16.00
C GLY A 151 5.66 8.86 -15.34
N ALA A 152 5.73 8.84 -14.01
CA ALA A 152 6.78 9.53 -13.25
C ALA A 152 8.16 8.86 -13.40
N THR A 153 8.21 7.59 -13.82
CA THR A 153 9.45 6.85 -14.09
C THR A 153 9.72 6.66 -15.57
N ASP A 154 8.97 7.34 -16.44
CA ASP A 154 9.22 7.32 -17.87
C ASP A 154 10.55 8.01 -18.23
N LYS A 155 11.20 7.57 -19.32
CA LYS A 155 12.45 8.16 -19.81
C LYS A 155 12.33 9.66 -20.10
N ASN A 156 11.12 10.13 -20.41
CA ASN A 156 10.84 11.54 -20.71
C ASN A 156 10.45 12.36 -19.47
N ALA A 157 10.25 11.73 -18.31
CA ALA A 157 9.93 12.43 -17.07
C ALA A 157 11.20 13.02 -16.42
N PRO A 158 11.11 14.14 -15.70
CA PRO A 158 12.25 14.71 -14.97
C PRO A 158 12.86 13.70 -13.98
N ALA A 159 14.14 13.38 -14.19
CA ALA A 159 14.86 12.42 -13.35
C ALA A 159 14.93 12.89 -11.89
N GLY A 160 14.75 11.95 -10.95
CA GLY A 160 14.83 12.21 -9.51
C GLY A 160 13.51 12.62 -8.83
N PHE A 161 12.46 12.97 -9.58
CA PHE A 161 11.18 13.40 -9.00
C PHE A 161 10.16 12.28 -8.76
N ALA A 162 10.41 11.08 -9.27
CA ALA A 162 9.49 9.94 -9.13
C ALA A 162 9.09 9.63 -7.68
N PRO A 163 10.00 9.60 -6.69
CA PRO A 163 9.63 9.34 -5.30
C PRO A 163 8.62 10.34 -4.73
N ILE A 164 8.71 11.62 -5.12
CA ILE A 164 7.77 12.66 -4.68
C ILE A 164 6.39 12.41 -5.30
N ALA A 165 6.33 12.21 -6.62
CA ALA A 165 5.07 11.97 -7.32
C ALA A 165 4.36 10.71 -6.80
N ILE A 166 5.10 9.61 -6.62
CA ILE A 166 4.56 8.33 -6.18
C ILE A 166 4.13 8.39 -4.72
N GLY A 167 4.96 8.95 -3.83
CA GLY A 167 4.60 9.08 -2.42
C GLY A 167 3.37 9.96 -2.20
N LEU A 168 3.31 11.14 -2.84
CA LEU A 168 2.15 12.02 -2.74
C LEU A 168 0.90 11.46 -3.42
N ALA A 169 1.03 10.67 -4.48
CA ALA A 169 -0.09 9.94 -5.05
C ALA A 169 -0.68 8.94 -4.03
N LEU A 170 0.15 8.27 -3.23
CA LEU A 170 -0.36 7.40 -2.17
C LEU A 170 -1.05 8.19 -1.06
N THR A 171 -0.55 9.39 -0.70
CA THR A 171 -1.27 10.30 0.20
C THR A 171 -2.66 10.63 -0.36
N LEU A 172 -2.75 11.03 -1.62
CA LEU A 172 -4.02 11.35 -2.28
C LEU A 172 -5.00 10.17 -2.25
N ILE A 173 -4.53 8.97 -2.57
CA ILE A 173 -5.34 7.75 -2.56
C ILE A 173 -5.95 7.50 -1.16
N HIS A 174 -5.18 7.73 -0.10
CA HIS A 174 -5.67 7.60 1.28
C HIS A 174 -6.67 8.71 1.65
N LEU A 175 -6.40 9.97 1.26
CA LEU A 175 -7.34 11.08 1.48
C LEU A 175 -8.73 10.80 0.88
N ILE A 176 -8.78 10.01 -0.20
CA ILE A 176 -10.02 9.64 -0.88
C ILE A 176 -10.67 8.41 -0.25
N SER A 177 -9.92 7.34 0.00
CA SER A 177 -10.50 6.00 0.20
C SER A 177 -10.45 5.44 1.63
N ILE A 178 -9.87 6.17 2.60
CA ILE A 178 -9.91 5.75 4.01
C ILE A 178 -11.35 5.50 4.47
N PRO A 179 -12.34 6.40 4.22
CA PRO A 179 -13.71 6.15 4.66
C PRO A 179 -14.38 4.94 3.99
N VAL A 180 -13.91 4.48 2.83
CA VAL A 180 -14.57 3.42 2.04
C VAL A 180 -14.01 2.05 2.37
N THR A 181 -12.69 1.88 2.37
CA THR A 181 -12.05 0.57 2.58
C THR A 181 -10.93 0.59 3.62
N ASN A 182 -10.79 1.70 4.33
CA ASN A 182 -9.59 2.02 5.11
C ASN A 182 -8.30 2.07 4.24
N THR A 183 -8.46 2.20 2.92
CA THR A 183 -7.44 2.21 1.85
C THR A 183 -6.49 1.00 1.86
N SER A 184 -6.68 0.07 0.92
CA SER A 184 -5.69 -0.99 0.69
C SER A 184 -4.69 -0.54 -0.37
N VAL A 185 -5.07 -0.63 -1.65
CA VAL A 185 -4.22 -0.53 -2.85
C VAL A 185 -2.88 -1.30 -2.78
N ASN A 186 -2.68 -2.13 -1.75
CA ASN A 186 -1.44 -2.85 -1.43
C ASN A 186 -1.74 -4.17 -0.71
N PRO A 187 -1.67 -5.32 -1.40
CA PRO A 187 -1.98 -6.62 -0.80
C PRO A 187 -1.09 -7.01 0.40
N ALA A 188 0.19 -6.64 0.40
CA ALA A 188 1.11 -6.95 1.49
C ALA A 188 0.74 -6.18 2.76
N ARG A 189 0.37 -4.90 2.63
CA ARG A 189 -0.12 -4.07 3.73
C ARG A 189 -1.38 -4.66 4.36
N SER A 190 -2.35 -5.03 3.53
CA SER A 190 -3.64 -5.58 3.98
C SER A 190 -3.46 -6.91 4.70
N THR A 191 -2.59 -7.78 4.17
CA THR A 191 -2.24 -9.07 4.80
C THR A 191 -1.58 -8.87 6.15
N ALA A 192 -0.63 -7.95 6.24
CA ALA A 192 0.18 -7.74 7.43
C ALA A 192 -0.68 -7.46 8.67
N VAL A 193 -1.65 -6.55 8.56
CA VAL A 193 -2.52 -6.21 9.69
C VAL A 193 -3.68 -7.19 9.90
N ALA A 194 -4.20 -7.80 8.83
CA ALA A 194 -5.31 -8.75 8.92
C ALA A 194 -4.97 -9.97 9.78
N ILE A 195 -3.71 -10.44 9.73
CA ILE A 195 -3.21 -11.55 10.56
C ILE A 195 -3.38 -11.27 12.06
N PHE A 196 -3.11 -10.04 12.50
CA PHE A 196 -3.19 -9.66 13.92
C PHE A 196 -4.59 -9.23 14.35
N GLN A 197 -5.42 -8.76 13.42
CA GLN A 197 -6.85 -8.55 13.69
C GLN A 197 -7.57 -9.91 13.87
N GLY A 198 -7.18 -10.96 13.11
CA GLY A 198 -7.54 -12.36 13.37
C GLY A 198 -8.97 -12.83 13.02
N GLY A 199 -9.95 -11.93 12.94
CA GLY A 199 -11.35 -12.23 12.56
C GLY A 199 -11.72 -11.86 11.13
N TRP A 200 -12.65 -10.91 11.00
CA TRP A 200 -13.25 -10.51 9.72
C TRP A 200 -12.24 -10.04 8.66
N ALA A 201 -11.11 -9.46 9.08
CA ALA A 201 -10.09 -8.99 8.15
C ALA A 201 -9.51 -10.14 7.31
N LEU A 202 -9.32 -11.35 7.88
CA LEU A 202 -8.87 -12.52 7.13
C LEU A 202 -9.94 -13.02 6.15
N GLN A 203 -11.22 -12.94 6.55
CA GLN A 203 -12.35 -13.34 5.70
C GLN A 203 -12.50 -12.43 4.49
N GLN A 204 -12.21 -11.14 4.64
CA GLN A 204 -12.31 -10.14 3.57
C GLN A 204 -10.99 -9.91 2.81
N LEU A 205 -9.87 -10.46 3.29
CA LEU A 205 -8.52 -10.21 2.78
C LEU A 205 -8.39 -10.46 1.26
N TRP A 206 -9.08 -11.46 0.73
CA TRP A 206 -9.01 -11.84 -0.68
C TRP A 206 -9.35 -10.67 -1.62
N LEU A 207 -10.31 -9.80 -1.24
CA LEU A 207 -10.70 -8.65 -2.07
C LEU A 207 -9.51 -7.69 -2.22
N PHE A 208 -8.77 -7.49 -1.14
CA PHE A 208 -7.61 -6.59 -1.07
C PHE A 208 -6.33 -7.18 -1.68
N TRP A 209 -6.37 -8.46 -2.09
CA TRP A 209 -5.40 -9.01 -3.04
C TRP A 209 -5.87 -8.83 -4.48
N VAL A 210 -7.07 -9.28 -4.80
CA VAL A 210 -7.54 -9.39 -6.18
C VAL A 210 -7.79 -8.01 -6.80
N MET A 211 -8.51 -7.11 -6.12
CA MET A 211 -8.92 -5.83 -6.71
C MET A 211 -7.73 -4.88 -6.95
N PRO A 212 -6.78 -4.71 -6.01
CA PRO A 212 -5.57 -3.94 -6.29
C PRO A 212 -4.72 -4.54 -7.41
N ILE A 213 -4.60 -5.87 -7.51
CA ILE A 213 -3.83 -6.50 -8.60
C ILE A 213 -4.49 -6.24 -9.96
N ILE A 214 -5.82 -6.37 -10.06
CA ILE A 214 -6.57 -6.03 -11.28
C ILE A 214 -6.33 -4.56 -11.64
N GLY A 215 -6.51 -3.64 -10.69
CA GLY A 215 -6.28 -2.21 -10.91
C GLY A 215 -4.84 -1.93 -11.37
N GLY A 216 -3.84 -2.53 -10.72
CA GLY A 216 -2.44 -2.35 -11.07
C GLY A 216 -2.08 -2.86 -12.46
N ILE A 217 -2.57 -4.04 -12.84
CA ILE A 217 -2.40 -4.58 -14.19
C ILE A 217 -3.05 -3.65 -15.22
N LEU A 218 -4.29 -3.19 -14.98
CA LEU A 218 -4.97 -2.25 -15.87
C LEU A 218 -4.17 -0.96 -16.05
N GLY A 219 -3.68 -0.35 -14.96
CA GLY A 219 -2.88 0.87 -15.03
C GLY A 219 -1.59 0.68 -15.82
N GLY A 220 -0.87 -0.43 -15.60
CA GLY A 220 0.34 -0.74 -16.36
C GLY A 220 0.08 -0.99 -17.85
N VAL A 221 -0.98 -1.75 -18.18
CA VAL A 221 -1.38 -1.99 -19.58
C VAL A 221 -1.80 -0.69 -20.26
N LEU A 222 -2.65 0.11 -19.63
CA LEU A 222 -3.11 1.39 -20.17
C LEU A 222 -1.95 2.34 -20.46
N TYR A 223 -0.99 2.47 -19.54
CA TYR A 223 0.19 3.28 -19.80
C TYR A 223 0.96 2.76 -21.01
N ARG A 224 1.28 1.46 -21.00
CA ARG A 224 2.09 0.80 -22.03
C ARG A 224 1.48 0.88 -23.44
N THR A 225 0.15 0.81 -23.55
CA THR A 225 -0.53 0.74 -24.86
C THR A 225 -0.98 2.10 -25.38
N LEU A 226 -1.30 3.05 -24.49
CA LEU A 226 -1.89 4.33 -24.89
C LEU A 226 -0.95 5.52 -24.70
N LEU A 227 -0.02 5.47 -23.73
CA LEU A 227 0.73 6.65 -23.26
C LEU A 227 2.24 6.55 -23.45
N GLU A 228 2.79 5.33 -23.44
CA GLU A 228 4.22 5.10 -23.59
C GLU A 228 4.67 5.45 -25.01
N LYS A 229 5.45 6.52 -25.16
CA LYS A 229 6.08 6.88 -26.43
C LYS A 229 7.26 5.95 -26.71
N ARG A 230 7.13 5.17 -27.79
CA ARG A 230 8.17 4.30 -28.32
C ARG A 230 8.83 4.92 -29.55
N ASP A 231 9.34 6.13 -29.36
CA ASP A 231 10.26 6.78 -30.31
C ASP A 231 11.70 6.37 -29.97
#